data_AF-A0A537BCF9-F1
#
_entry.id   AF-A0A537BCF9-F1
#
_cell.length_a   1.000
_cell.length_b   1.000
_cell.length_c   1.000
_cell.angle_alpha   90.00
_cell.angle_beta   90.00
_cell.angle_gamma   90.00
#
_symmetry.space_group_name_H-M   'P 1'
#
loop_
_entity.id
_entity.type
_entity.pdbx_description
1 polymer ?
#
loop_
_entity_poly.entity_id
_entity_poly.type
_entity_poly.pdbx_seq_one_letter_code
_entity_poly.pdbx_strand_id
1 'polypeptide(L)'
;MKWSQLRSQWPVMSQYQRFESAVAVILTFLIGFIILVALYRLASTVVVGMLFGILDPLDQKVFQNVFGEIMTLLIALEFNHTLQYVVKREQSIIQTKVVLLIALLAVARKFIILDLSEVGPAAMLGLAAVALALGITYWLLRERDAQQ
;
A
#
# COMPACT_ATOMS: atom_id res chain seq x y z
N MET A 1 7.89 -18.30 -41.31
CA MET A 1 9.11 -17.53 -41.64
C MET A 1 9.05 -16.23 -40.84
N LYS A 2 10.06 -15.99 -39.97
CA LYS A 2 10.30 -14.79 -39.13
C LYS A 2 9.36 -14.49 -37.94
N TRP A 3 9.43 -15.33 -36.90
CA TRP A 3 9.11 -14.95 -35.51
C TRP A 3 10.39 -14.79 -34.64
N SER A 4 11.57 -14.87 -35.24
CA SER A 4 12.86 -14.92 -34.54
C SER A 4 13.55 -13.56 -34.34
N GLN A 5 12.88 -12.44 -34.59
CA GLN A 5 13.52 -11.09 -34.56
C GLN A 5 12.95 -10.09 -33.54
N LEU A 6 12.12 -10.51 -32.58
CA LEU A 6 11.73 -9.66 -31.43
C LEU A 6 12.37 -10.11 -30.11
N ARG A 7 13.44 -10.91 -30.19
CA ARG A 7 14.27 -11.33 -29.04
C ARG A 7 15.49 -10.42 -28.81
N SER A 8 15.62 -9.31 -29.56
CA SER A 8 16.85 -8.52 -29.66
C SER A 8 16.92 -7.27 -28.78
N GLN A 9 16.48 -7.35 -27.52
CA GLN A 9 16.92 -6.40 -26.48
C GLN A 9 17.42 -7.07 -25.18
N TRP A 10 17.91 -8.31 -25.29
CA TRP A 10 19.01 -8.82 -24.44
C TRP A 10 20.31 -8.44 -25.18
N PRO A 11 21.27 -7.65 -24.64
CA PRO A 11 21.95 -7.92 -23.37
C PRO A 11 22.55 -6.66 -22.68
N VAL A 12 21.77 -5.66 -22.27
CA VAL A 12 22.25 -4.61 -21.32
C VAL A 12 22.04 -5.09 -19.86
N MET A 13 22.02 -6.41 -19.68
CA MET A 13 21.10 -7.14 -18.79
C MET A 13 21.67 -7.59 -17.45
N SER A 14 22.93 -7.33 -17.07
CA SER A 14 23.49 -7.93 -15.84
C SER A 14 23.58 -6.96 -14.66
N GLN A 15 24.02 -5.72 -14.86
CA GLN A 15 24.30 -4.81 -13.74
C GLN A 15 23.03 -4.14 -13.21
N TYR A 16 22.17 -3.63 -14.09
CA TYR A 16 20.90 -3.03 -13.69
C TYR A 16 20.01 -4.02 -12.93
N GLN A 17 19.95 -5.26 -13.42
CA GLN A 17 19.16 -6.32 -12.79
C GLN A 17 19.70 -6.74 -11.41
N ARG A 18 21.03 -6.76 -11.23
CA ARG A 18 21.66 -7.03 -9.93
C ARG A 18 21.41 -5.89 -8.95
N PHE A 19 21.50 -4.64 -9.42
CA PHE A 19 21.15 -3.46 -8.64
C PHE A 19 19.69 -3.49 -8.20
N GLU A 20 18.75 -3.75 -9.12
CA GLU A 20 17.32 -3.86 -8.82
C GLU A 20 17.03 -4.98 -7.81
N SER A 21 17.67 -6.14 -7.97
CA SER A 21 17.53 -7.25 -7.03
C SER A 21 18.10 -6.92 -5.65
N ALA A 22 19.24 -6.23 -5.58
CA ALA A 22 19.82 -5.77 -4.32
C ALA A 22 18.93 -4.75 -3.61
N VAL A 23 18.42 -3.75 -4.35
CA VAL A 23 17.48 -2.76 -3.82
C VAL A 23 16.21 -3.44 -3.31
N ALA A 24 15.64 -4.38 -4.07
CA ALA A 24 14.42 -5.06 -3.68
C ALA A 24 14.61 -5.91 -2.41
N VAL A 25 15.75 -6.62 -2.26
CA VAL A 25 16.08 -7.35 -1.03
C VAL A 25 16.21 -6.41 0.16
N ILE A 26 16.94 -5.29 0.01
CA ILE A 26 17.10 -4.29 1.07
C ILE A 26 15.73 -3.73 1.48
N LEU A 27 14.88 -3.39 0.51
CA LEU A 27 13.52 -2.91 0.78
C LEU A 27 12.70 -3.95 1.53
N THR A 28 12.71 -5.22 1.12
CA THR A 28 11.98 -6.29 1.80
C THR A 28 12.40 -6.41 3.26
N PHE A 29 13.70 -6.36 3.57
CA PHE A 29 14.20 -6.39 4.94
C PHE A 29 13.78 -5.15 5.74
N LEU A 30 13.93 -3.95 5.17
CA LEU A 30 13.55 -2.70 5.82
C LEU A 30 12.06 -2.67 6.16
N ILE A 31 11.20 -3.05 5.21
CA ILE A 31 9.75 -3.07 5.43
C ILE A 31 9.38 -4.14 6.45
N GLY A 32 10.01 -5.32 6.41
CA GLY A 32 9.83 -6.35 7.41
C GLY A 32 10.16 -5.85 8.83
N PHE A 33 11.27 -5.12 8.97
CA PHE A 33 11.64 -4.49 10.24
C PHE A 33 10.62 -3.43 10.68
N ILE A 34 10.16 -2.56 9.77
CA ILE A 34 9.13 -1.55 10.06
C ILE A 34 7.84 -2.22 10.55
N ILE A 35 7.41 -3.32 9.91
CA ILE A 35 6.22 -4.07 10.32
C ILE A 35 6.37 -4.61 11.74
N LEU A 36 7.52 -5.20 12.09
CA LEU A 36 7.76 -5.71 13.45
C LEU A 36 7.69 -4.60 14.50
N VAL A 37 8.34 -3.47 14.25
CA VAL A 37 8.32 -2.32 15.16
C VAL A 37 6.91 -1.75 15.31
N ALA A 38 6.18 -1.58 14.20
CA ALA A 38 4.82 -1.07 14.21
C ALA A 38 3.84 -2.04 14.90
N LEU A 39 4.00 -3.35 14.72
CA LEU A 39 3.20 -4.38 15.39
C LEU A 39 3.44 -4.36 16.89
N TYR A 40 4.71 -4.28 17.31
CA TYR A 40 5.06 -4.14 18.73
C TYR A 40 4.45 -2.88 19.34
N ARG A 41 4.56 -1.74 18.65
CA ARG A 41 3.97 -0.48 19.10
C ARG A 41 2.45 -0.59 19.25
N LEU A 42 1.75 -1.09 18.23
CA LEU A 42 0.31 -1.30 18.27
C LEU A 42 -0.10 -2.22 19.43
N ALA A 43 0.57 -3.36 19.59
CA ALA A 43 0.29 -4.30 20.67
C ALA A 43 0.50 -3.63 22.04
N SER A 44 1.58 -2.86 22.22
CA SER A 44 1.82 -2.13 23.46
C SER A 44 0.74 -1.09 23.73
N THR A 45 0.30 -0.33 22.71
CA THR A 45 -0.78 0.66 22.83
C THR A 45 -2.09 0.00 23.27
N VAL A 46 -2.46 -1.13 22.67
CA VAL A 46 -3.70 -1.85 23.01
C VAL A 46 -3.62 -2.45 24.41
N VAL A 47 -2.53 -3.13 24.75
CA VAL A 47 -2.37 -3.80 26.06
C VAL A 47 -2.30 -2.78 27.19
N VAL A 48 -1.46 -1.75 27.09
CA VAL A 48 -1.36 -0.68 28.10
C VAL A 48 -2.69 0.07 28.18
N GLY A 49 -3.30 0.37 27.04
CA GLY A 49 -4.58 1.06 26.97
C GLY A 49 -5.72 0.32 27.67
N MET A 50 -5.81 -1.00 27.49
CA MET A 50 -6.79 -1.85 28.16
C MET A 50 -6.48 -2.07 29.64
N LEU A 51 -5.21 -2.25 30.01
CA LEU A 51 -4.81 -2.57 31.39
C LEU A 51 -4.88 -1.37 32.34
N PHE A 52 -4.52 -0.18 31.86
CA PHE A 52 -4.53 1.02 32.70
C PHE A 52 -5.91 1.72 32.73
N GLY A 53 -6.87 1.29 31.91
CA GLY A 53 -8.23 1.86 31.88
C GLY A 53 -8.30 3.34 31.49
N ILE A 54 -7.21 3.88 30.92
CA ILE A 54 -7.09 5.30 30.51
C ILE A 54 -7.69 5.51 29.11
N LEU A 55 -7.82 4.45 28.32
CA LEU A 55 -8.47 4.49 27.02
C LEU A 55 -9.91 4.06 27.21
N ASP A 56 -10.84 5.01 27.32
CA ASP A 56 -12.23 4.72 27.00
C ASP A 56 -12.25 4.34 25.51
N PRO A 57 -12.50 3.06 25.14
CA PRO A 57 -12.52 2.67 23.72
C PRO A 57 -13.66 3.36 22.94
N LEU A 58 -14.53 4.06 23.67
CA LEU A 58 -15.62 4.90 23.20
C LEU A 58 -15.18 6.33 22.85
N ASP A 59 -13.95 6.74 23.18
CA ASP A 59 -13.39 7.99 22.66
C ASP A 59 -13.03 7.80 21.19
N GLN A 60 -13.75 8.53 20.35
CA GLN A 60 -13.61 8.49 18.89
C GLN A 60 -12.16 8.72 18.45
N LYS A 61 -11.38 9.53 19.18
CA LYS A 61 -9.99 9.85 18.82
C LYS A 61 -9.04 8.67 19.09
N VAL A 62 -9.27 7.93 20.17
CA VAL A 62 -8.48 6.73 20.51
C VAL A 62 -8.77 5.62 19.51
N PHE A 63 -10.05 5.38 19.20
CA PHE A 63 -10.44 4.38 18.22
C PHE A 63 -9.87 4.67 16.83
N GLN A 64 -9.97 5.93 16.36
CA GLN A 64 -9.39 6.35 15.08
C GLN A 64 -7.87 6.17 15.04
N ASN A 65 -7.16 6.46 16.12
CA ASN A 65 -5.71 6.27 16.19
C ASN A 65 -5.31 4.80 16.08
N VAL A 66 -5.93 3.92 16.88
CA VAL A 66 -5.63 2.47 16.86
C VAL A 66 -5.98 1.87 15.50
N PHE A 67 -7.15 2.21 14.96
CA PHE A 67 -7.57 1.70 13.66
C PHE A 67 -6.70 2.25 12.51
N GLY A 68 -6.26 3.52 12.61
CA GLY A 68 -5.29 4.11 11.71
C GLY A 68 -3.94 3.39 11.73
N GLU A 69 -3.45 3.00 12.91
CA GLU A 69 -2.22 2.19 13.05
C GLU A 69 -2.38 0.79 12.43
N ILE A 70 -3.50 0.12 12.65
CA ILE A 70 -3.83 -1.16 12.00
C ILE A 70 -3.83 -1.04 10.47
N MET A 71 -4.50 -0.01 9.93
CA MET A 71 -4.52 0.23 8.48
C MET A 71 -3.11 0.52 7.92
N THR A 72 -2.27 1.21 8.69
CA THR A 72 -0.86 1.44 8.31
C THR A 72 -0.08 0.14 8.20
N LEU A 73 -0.29 -0.77 9.16
CA LEU A 73 0.33 -2.09 9.16
C LEU A 73 -0.14 -2.94 7.99
N LEU A 74 -1.44 -2.93 7.67
CA LEU A 74 -1.98 -3.63 6.50
C LEU A 74 -1.37 -3.11 5.19
N ILE A 75 -1.20 -1.80 5.03
CA ILE A 75 -0.49 -1.22 3.87
C ILE A 75 0.95 -1.75 3.79
N ALA A 76 1.67 -1.77 4.91
CA ALA A 76 3.06 -2.23 4.94
C ALA A 76 3.18 -3.72 4.59
N LEU A 77 2.26 -4.56 5.08
CA LEU A 77 2.17 -5.98 4.75
C LEU A 77 1.87 -6.20 3.26
N GLU A 78 0.89 -5.49 2.72
CA GLU A 78 0.51 -5.55 1.30
C GLU A 78 1.67 -5.13 0.39
N PHE A 79 2.37 -4.06 0.77
CA PHE A 79 3.55 -3.59 0.05
C PHE A 79 4.72 -4.58 0.12
N ASN A 80 4.97 -5.19 1.29
CA ASN A 80 5.99 -6.22 1.43
C ASN A 80 5.67 -7.43 0.54
N HIS A 81 4.41 -7.88 0.53
CA HIS A 81 3.94 -8.98 -0.31
C HIS A 81 4.10 -8.66 -1.80
N THR A 82 3.73 -7.44 -2.22
CA THR A 82 3.91 -6.97 -3.59
C THR A 82 5.39 -6.93 -4.00
N LEU A 83 6.28 -6.46 -3.13
CA LEU A 83 7.72 -6.47 -3.40
C LEU A 83 8.30 -7.87 -3.46
N GLN A 84 7.89 -8.78 -2.58
CA GLN A 84 8.33 -10.17 -2.62
C GLN A 84 7.91 -10.86 -3.93
N TYR A 85 6.72 -10.55 -4.43
CA TYR A 85 6.26 -11.02 -5.73
C TYR A 85 7.14 -10.52 -6.88
N VAL A 86 7.53 -9.23 -6.85
CA VAL A 86 8.46 -8.64 -7.83
C VAL A 86 9.86 -9.29 -7.76
N VAL A 87 10.38 -9.55 -6.55
CA VAL A 87 11.67 -10.23 -6.34
C VAL A 87 11.68 -11.65 -6.90
N LYS A 88 10.56 -12.38 -6.80
CA LYS A 88 10.45 -13.79 -7.25
C LYS A 88 10.35 -13.98 -8.78
N ARG A 89 10.41 -12.89 -9.57
CA ARG A 89 10.65 -12.93 -11.03
C ARG A 89 9.66 -13.76 -11.87
N GLU A 90 8.41 -13.95 -11.44
CA GLU A 90 7.49 -14.72 -12.29
C GLU A 90 6.95 -13.94 -13.50
N GLN A 91 6.60 -12.65 -13.44
CA GLN A 91 6.44 -11.81 -14.65
C GLN A 91 6.67 -10.33 -14.36
N SER A 92 7.55 -9.72 -15.15
CA SER A 92 7.88 -8.28 -15.19
C SER A 92 6.74 -7.45 -15.80
N ILE A 93 5.56 -7.52 -15.21
CA ILE A 93 4.52 -6.50 -15.35
C ILE A 93 3.95 -6.39 -13.95
N ILE A 94 4.40 -5.38 -13.20
CA ILE A 94 3.70 -4.95 -11.98
C ILE A 94 2.25 -4.76 -12.41
N GLN A 95 1.36 -5.69 -12.03
CA GLN A 95 -0.04 -5.63 -12.44
C GLN A 95 -0.54 -4.26 -11.99
N THR A 96 -0.84 -3.39 -12.95
CA THR A 96 -1.26 -2.01 -12.69
C THR A 96 -2.44 -1.98 -11.71
N LYS A 97 -3.24 -3.05 -11.70
CA LYS A 97 -4.29 -3.35 -10.72
C LYS A 97 -3.81 -3.35 -9.28
N VAL A 98 -2.71 -4.04 -8.95
CA VAL A 98 -2.18 -4.15 -7.59
C VAL A 98 -1.72 -2.78 -7.08
N VAL A 99 -1.01 -2.03 -7.91
CA VAL A 99 -0.57 -0.66 -7.55
C VAL A 99 -1.78 0.26 -7.34
N LEU A 100 -2.79 0.14 -8.19
CA LEU A 100 -4.01 0.93 -8.08
C LEU A 100 -4.84 0.56 -6.84
N LEU A 101 -4.88 -0.72 -6.48
CA LEU A 101 -5.50 -1.20 -5.23
C LEU A 101 -4.76 -0.67 -4.00
N ILE A 102 -3.42 -0.66 -4.02
CA ILE A 102 -2.60 -0.06 -2.95
C ILE A 102 -2.87 1.44 -2.84
N ALA A 103 -2.98 2.15 -3.97
CA ALA A 103 -3.30 3.58 -3.99
C ALA A 103 -4.70 3.86 -3.42
N LEU A 104 -5.71 3.06 -3.78
CA LEU A 104 -7.05 3.14 -3.22
C LEU A 104 -7.06 2.89 -1.71
N LEU A 105 -6.33 1.87 -1.24
CA LEU A 105 -6.22 1.53 0.17
C LEU A 105 -5.49 2.63 0.97
N ALA A 106 -4.45 3.25 0.39
CA ALA A 106 -3.75 4.38 0.99
C ALA A 106 -4.65 5.63 1.13
N VAL A 107 -5.50 5.91 0.13
CA VAL A 107 -6.49 7.00 0.21
C VAL A 107 -7.58 6.67 1.23
N ALA A 108 -8.07 5.43 1.27
CA ALA A 108 -9.05 5.00 2.28
C ALA A 108 -8.53 5.21 3.72
N ARG A 109 -7.25 4.92 3.99
CA ARG A 109 -6.63 5.22 5.29
C ARG A 109 -6.66 6.71 5.62
N LYS A 110 -6.44 7.61 4.64
CA LYS A 110 -6.53 9.06 4.89
C LYS A 110 -7.93 9.51 5.29
N PHE A 111 -8.99 8.85 4.79
CA PHE A 111 -10.37 9.12 5.21
C PHE A 111 -10.65 8.66 6.64
N ILE A 112 -10.12 7.51 7.02
CA ILE A 112 -10.33 6.92 8.36
C ILE A 112 -9.73 7.77 9.48
N ILE A 113 -8.54 8.33 9.25
CA ILE A 113 -7.80 9.15 10.22
C ILE A 113 -8.28 10.61 10.20
N LEU A 114 -9.14 10.98 9.23
CA LEU A 114 -9.61 12.35 9.08
C LEU A 114 -10.58 12.70 10.20
N ASP A 115 -10.24 13.74 10.96
CA ASP A 115 -11.18 14.36 11.89
C ASP A 115 -12.05 15.38 11.14
N LEU A 116 -13.32 15.04 10.91
CA LEU A 116 -14.26 15.92 10.21
C LEU A 116 -14.56 17.21 10.99
N SER A 117 -14.21 17.29 12.27
CA SER A 117 -14.43 18.48 13.11
C SER A 117 -13.34 19.55 12.92
N GLU A 118 -12.13 19.16 12.49
CA GLU A 118 -11.00 20.08 12.29
C GLU A 118 -10.76 20.44 10.81
N VAL A 119 -11.41 19.73 9.88
CA VAL A 119 -11.08 19.81 8.45
C VAL A 119 -12.05 20.73 7.71
N GLY A 120 -11.51 21.76 7.06
CA GLY A 120 -12.29 22.70 6.27
C GLY A 120 -13.01 22.05 5.07
N PRO A 121 -14.17 22.59 4.64
CA PRO A 121 -14.98 22.02 3.54
C PRO A 121 -14.19 21.82 2.23
N ALA A 122 -13.24 22.70 1.94
CA ALA A 122 -12.38 22.60 0.75
C ALA A 122 -11.50 21.34 0.75
N ALA A 123 -10.95 20.95 1.90
CA ALA A 123 -10.13 19.75 2.02
C ALA A 123 -10.97 18.48 1.89
N MET A 124 -12.20 18.47 2.43
CA MET A 124 -13.15 17.37 2.25
C MET A 124 -13.51 17.17 0.76
N LEU A 125 -13.76 18.27 0.04
CA LEU A 125 -14.02 18.21 -1.42
C LEU A 125 -12.80 17.73 -2.20
N GLY A 126 -11.59 18.16 -1.83
CA GLY A 126 -10.35 17.67 -2.44
C GLY A 126 -10.16 16.17 -2.27
N LEU A 127 -10.42 15.64 -1.06
CA LEU A 127 -10.37 14.20 -0.79
C LEU A 127 -11.43 13.43 -1.59
N ALA A 128 -12.66 13.95 -1.66
CA ALA A 128 -13.74 13.35 -2.47
C ALA A 128 -13.37 13.31 -3.96
N ALA A 129 -12.78 14.38 -4.49
CA ALA A 129 -12.32 14.43 -5.88
C ALA A 129 -11.22 13.39 -6.16
N VAL A 130 -10.25 13.23 -5.25
CA VAL A 130 -9.20 12.20 -5.37
C VAL A 130 -9.81 10.79 -5.33
N ALA A 131 -10.75 10.54 -4.41
CA ALA A 131 -11.44 9.25 -4.32
C ALA A 131 -12.21 8.90 -5.60
N LEU A 132 -12.93 9.87 -6.16
CA LEU A 132 -13.65 9.70 -7.43
C LEU A 132 -12.70 9.45 -8.60
N ALA A 133 -11.59 10.20 -8.70
CA ALA A 133 -10.60 10.03 -9.76
C ALA A 133 -9.97 8.63 -9.74
N LEU A 134 -9.63 8.11 -8.55
CA LEU A 134 -9.11 6.76 -8.39
C LEU A 134 -10.16 5.69 -8.69
N GLY A 135 -11.41 5.90 -8.26
CA GLY A 135 -12.54 5.02 -8.59
C GLY A 135 -12.78 4.90 -10.09
N ILE A 136 -12.77 6.02 -10.82
CA ILE A 136 -12.90 6.05 -12.27
C ILE A 136 -11.72 5.33 -12.94
N THR A 137 -10.49 5.57 -12.46
CA THR A 137 -9.29 4.89 -12.99
C THR A 137 -9.39 3.37 -12.81
N TYR A 138 -9.90 2.90 -11.67
CA TYR A 138 -10.10 1.48 -11.42
C TYR A 138 -11.18 0.87 -12.30
N TRP A 139 -12.30 1.58 -12.49
CA TRP A 139 -13.37 1.15 -13.37
C TRP A 139 -12.89 1.00 -14.82
N LEU A 140 -12.20 2.01 -15.36
CA LEU A 140 -11.63 1.98 -16.71
C LEU A 140 -10.62 0.85 -16.92
N LEU A 141 -9.75 0.60 -15.92
CA LEU A 141 -8.80 -0.49 -16.00
C LEU A 141 -9.54 -1.84 -16.04
N ARG A 142 -10.49 -2.04 -15.12
CA ARG A 142 -11.31 -3.26 -15.04
C ARG A 142 -12.08 -3.55 -16.34
N GLU A 143 -12.65 -2.54 -17.00
CA GLU A 143 -13.36 -2.75 -18.26
C GLU A 143 -12.45 -3.25 -19.39
N ARG A 144 -11.19 -2.77 -19.43
CA ARG A 144 -10.23 -3.22 -20.44
C ARG A 144 -9.79 -4.66 -20.23
N ASP A 145 -9.72 -5.08 -18.97
CA ASP A 145 -9.44 -6.48 -18.63
C ASP A 145 -10.63 -7.41 -18.87
N ALA A 146 -11.86 -6.90 -18.89
CA ALA A 146 -13.06 -7.68 -19.21
C ALA A 146 -13.27 -7.89 -20.71
N GLN A 147 -12.55 -7.15 -21.56
CA GLN A 147 -12.62 -7.23 -23.03
C GLN A 147 -11.46 -8.03 -23.67
N GLN A 148 -10.52 -8.54 -22.86
CA GLN A 148 -9.44 -9.44 -23.29
C GLN A 148 -9.71 -10.86 -22.83
#